data_AF-A0A1V6BTY7-F1
#
_entry.id   AF-A0A1V6BTY7-F1
#
_cell.length_a   1.000
_cell.length_b   1.000
_cell.length_c   1.000
_cell.angle_alpha   90.00
_cell.angle_beta   90.00
_cell.angle_gamma   90.00
#
_symmetry.space_group_name_H-M   'P 1'
#
loop_
_entity.id
_entity.type
_entity.pdbx_description
1 polymer ?
#
loop_
_entity_poly.entity_id
_entity_poly.type
_entity_poly.pdbx_seq_one_letter_code
_entity_poly.pdbx_strand_id
1 'polypeptide(L)'
;MRNKKHLFHFIVSESMNTNVIDFLLKEFKINTFSKLFETMFRLIDKKISKMKRVIGNHRSEYAVIDNTNDKRLDKYLRISEADYLQIKRWHSLYNEFGMASTVRDIILFFYNGAMKYGLEGFLELIGKKLKIDKLKNDFLDRMTQLLNITARKQLLYAFVIENFPEYIRST
;
A
#
# COMPACT_ATOMS: atom_id res chain seq x y z
N MET A 1 -7.41 -24.67 16.11
CA MET A 1 -6.23 -23.87 16.48
C MET A 1 -6.71 -22.51 16.96
N ARG A 2 -6.28 -22.03 18.14
CA ARG A 2 -6.62 -20.67 18.60
C ARG A 2 -6.21 -19.67 17.52
N ASN A 3 -7.04 -18.67 17.23
CA ASN A 3 -6.76 -17.54 16.33
C ASN A 3 -5.54 -16.75 16.83
N LYS A 4 -4.33 -17.30 16.67
CA LYS A 4 -3.09 -16.68 17.12
C LYS A 4 -2.84 -15.47 16.24
N LYS A 5 -2.85 -14.29 16.85
CA LYS A 5 -2.47 -13.05 16.18
C LYS A 5 -0.99 -12.78 16.39
N HIS A 6 -0.31 -12.35 15.34
CA HIS A 6 1.07 -11.90 15.38
C HIS A 6 1.11 -10.41 15.72
N LEU A 7 2.03 -10.00 16.59
CA LEU A 7 2.28 -8.59 16.89
C LEU A 7 3.48 -8.12 16.09
N PHE A 8 3.27 -7.12 15.24
CA PHE A 8 4.28 -6.52 14.40
C PHE A 8 4.46 -5.05 14.78
N HIS A 9 5.69 -4.67 15.12
CA HIS A 9 6.04 -3.28 15.44
C HIS A 9 6.62 -2.58 14.22
N PHE A 10 6.26 -1.31 14.04
CA PHE A 10 6.83 -0.44 13.02
C PHE A 10 6.71 1.03 13.45
N ILE A 11 7.51 1.89 12.80
CA ILE A 11 7.56 3.32 13.09
C ILE A 11 6.87 4.10 11.96
N VAL A 12 6.14 5.15 12.33
CA VAL A 12 5.61 6.16 11.40
C VAL A 12 6.01 7.56 11.86
N SER A 13 5.97 8.54 10.96
CA SER A 13 6.06 9.95 11.34
C SER A 13 4.77 10.40 12.04
N GLU A 14 4.86 11.45 12.86
CA GLU A 14 3.70 12.08 13.48
C GLU A 14 2.69 12.56 12.43
N SER A 15 3.16 13.19 11.35
CA SER A 15 2.32 13.59 10.22
C SER A 15 1.59 12.40 9.58
N MET A 16 2.26 11.27 9.34
CA MET A 16 1.59 10.07 8.84
C MET A 16 0.54 9.56 9.84
N ASN A 17 0.79 9.64 11.13
CA ASN A 17 -0.22 9.25 12.11
C ASN A 17 -1.46 10.14 12.05
N THR A 18 -1.28 11.45 12.18
CA THR A 18 -2.38 12.41 12.34
C THR A 18 -3.12 12.70 11.05
N ASN A 19 -2.41 12.80 9.93
CA ASN A 19 -3.02 13.20 8.66
C ASN A 19 -3.51 12.01 7.84
N VAL A 20 -2.85 10.86 7.96
CA VAL A 20 -3.11 9.69 7.11
C VAL A 20 -3.88 8.62 7.87
N ILE A 21 -3.35 8.15 8.99
CA ILE A 21 -3.97 7.04 9.75
C ILE A 21 -5.28 7.49 10.41
N ASP A 22 -5.29 8.63 11.10
CA ASP A 22 -6.51 9.12 11.78
C ASP A 22 -7.62 9.47 10.78
N PHE A 23 -7.27 10.01 9.61
CA PHE A 23 -8.20 10.19 8.49
C PHE A 23 -8.83 8.86 8.07
N LEU A 24 -8.01 7.84 7.80
CA LEU A 24 -8.52 6.53 7.37
C LEU A 24 -9.38 5.85 8.44
N LEU A 25 -9.03 5.98 9.73
CA LEU A 25 -9.85 5.46 10.83
C LEU A 25 -11.25 6.10 10.82
N LYS A 26 -11.30 7.43 10.65
CA LYS A 26 -12.54 8.19 10.57
C LYS A 26 -13.37 7.80 9.35
N GLU A 27 -12.77 7.80 8.16
CA GLU A 27 -13.46 7.50 6.91
C GLU A 27 -14.02 6.08 6.89
N PHE A 28 -13.22 5.08 7.29
CA PHE A 28 -13.68 3.68 7.37
C PHE A 28 -14.64 3.43 8.54
N LYS A 29 -14.83 4.39 9.45
CA LYS A 29 -15.58 4.24 10.71
C LYS A 29 -15.07 3.05 11.55
N ILE A 30 -13.74 2.89 11.60
CA ILE A 30 -13.06 1.84 12.35
C ILE A 30 -12.29 2.49 13.52
N ASN A 31 -12.45 1.95 14.71
CA ASN A 31 -11.86 2.50 15.95
C ASN A 31 -10.48 1.95 16.31
N THR A 32 -9.94 0.99 15.56
CA THR A 32 -8.62 0.40 15.85
C THR A 32 -7.78 0.25 14.59
N PHE A 33 -6.51 0.65 14.70
CA PHE A 33 -5.56 0.57 13.60
C PHE A 33 -5.40 -0.85 13.04
N SER A 34 -5.34 -1.87 13.92
CA SER A 34 -5.19 -3.25 13.46
C SER A 34 -6.37 -3.74 12.62
N LYS A 35 -7.60 -3.39 13.00
CA LYS A 35 -8.80 -3.75 12.23
C LYS A 35 -8.87 -3.00 10.90
N LEU A 36 -8.48 -1.72 10.91
CA LEU A 36 -8.38 -0.91 9.69
C LEU A 36 -7.39 -1.55 8.71
N PHE A 37 -6.20 -1.88 9.19
CA PHE A 37 -5.18 -2.50 8.35
C PHE A 37 -5.61 -3.88 7.82
N GLU A 38 -6.15 -4.77 8.66
CA GLU A 38 -6.68 -6.07 8.20
C GLU A 38 -7.72 -5.90 7.08
N THR A 39 -8.58 -4.89 7.19
CA THR A 39 -9.60 -4.57 6.18
C THR A 39 -8.96 -4.13 4.85
N MET A 40 -8.08 -3.14 4.89
CA MET A 40 -7.35 -2.65 3.71
C MET A 40 -6.52 -3.75 3.06
N PHE A 41 -5.80 -4.53 3.88
CA PHE A 41 -4.94 -5.61 3.41
C PHE A 41 -5.72 -6.67 2.64
N ARG A 42 -6.87 -7.12 3.16
CA ARG A 42 -7.70 -8.13 2.49
C ARG A 42 -8.31 -7.65 1.17
N LEU A 43 -8.64 -6.36 1.08
CA LEU A 43 -9.14 -5.76 -0.15
C LEU A 43 -8.07 -5.72 -1.25
N ILE A 44 -6.80 -5.54 -0.86
CA ILE A 44 -5.71 -5.34 -1.82
C ILE A 44 -4.80 -6.57 -2.02
N ASP A 45 -4.87 -7.61 -1.18
CA ASP A 45 -3.94 -8.76 -1.19
C ASP A 45 -3.73 -9.35 -2.60
N LYS A 46 -4.83 -9.69 -3.27
CA LYS A 46 -4.78 -10.25 -4.63
C LYS A 46 -4.32 -9.26 -5.71
N LYS A 47 -4.40 -7.96 -5.44
CA LYS A 47 -4.07 -6.88 -6.39
C LYS A 47 -2.65 -6.37 -6.25
N ILE A 48 -2.14 -6.19 -5.03
CA ILE A 48 -0.76 -5.77 -4.80
C ILE A 48 0.22 -6.75 -5.42
N SER A 49 -0.01 -8.06 -5.28
CA SER A 49 0.85 -9.07 -5.92
C SER A 49 0.91 -8.89 -7.46
N LYS A 50 -0.19 -8.46 -8.09
CA LYS A 50 -0.23 -8.20 -9.53
C LYS A 50 0.39 -6.86 -9.92
N MET A 51 0.16 -5.80 -9.13
CA MET A 51 0.77 -4.48 -9.35
C MET A 51 2.28 -4.51 -9.15
N LYS A 52 2.78 -5.18 -8.11
CA LYS A 52 4.22 -5.32 -7.87
C LYS A 52 4.94 -6.08 -8.98
N ARG A 53 4.27 -7.04 -9.63
CA ARG A 53 4.80 -7.70 -10.85
C ARG A 53 4.99 -6.74 -12.03
N VAL A 54 4.22 -5.65 -12.11
CA VAL A 54 4.36 -4.64 -13.18
C VAL A 54 5.71 -3.93 -13.08
N ILE A 55 6.14 -3.59 -11.86
CA ILE A 55 7.42 -2.92 -11.64
C ILE A 55 8.61 -3.90 -11.90
N GLY A 56 8.37 -5.22 -11.95
CA GLY A 56 9.39 -6.27 -12.18
C GLY A 56 9.95 -6.92 -10.90
N ASN A 57 11.21 -7.35 -10.93
CA ASN A 57 11.96 -7.80 -9.75
C ASN A 57 12.96 -6.69 -9.41
N HIS A 58 12.81 -5.98 -8.30
CA HIS A 58 13.63 -4.79 -8.03
C HIS A 58 14.21 -4.86 -6.62
N ARG A 59 15.48 -4.52 -6.52
CA ARG A 59 16.19 -4.34 -5.24
C ARG A 59 15.76 -2.99 -4.69
N SER A 60 14.82 -2.97 -3.76
CA SER A 60 14.37 -1.72 -3.15
C SER A 60 15.51 -1.17 -2.30
N GLU A 61 16.41 -0.41 -2.92
CA GLU A 61 17.43 0.34 -2.19
C GLU A 61 16.77 1.50 -1.44
N TYR A 62 17.24 1.69 -0.20
CA TYR A 62 16.79 2.63 0.82
C TYR A 62 15.84 3.74 0.34
N ALA A 63 14.56 3.63 0.69
CA ALA A 63 13.71 4.81 0.82
C ALA A 63 14.01 5.41 2.20
N VAL A 64 14.62 6.58 2.24
CA VAL A 64 14.75 7.35 3.50
C VAL A 64 13.34 7.53 4.05
N ILE A 65 13.11 7.02 5.27
CA ILE A 65 11.90 7.28 6.03
C ILE A 65 11.90 8.78 6.26
N ASP A 66 11.01 9.50 5.59
CA ASP A 66 10.70 10.91 5.84
C ASP A 66 11.92 11.75 6.24
N ASN A 67 12.55 12.43 5.27
CA ASN A 67 13.57 13.45 5.56
C ASN A 67 12.98 14.70 6.28
N THR A 68 11.73 14.62 6.75
CA THR A 68 11.14 15.62 7.63
C THR A 68 11.59 15.31 9.05
N ASN A 69 11.96 16.35 9.79
CA ASN A 69 12.43 16.26 11.17
C ASN A 69 11.26 15.94 12.15
N ASP A 70 10.31 15.11 11.70
CA ASP A 70 9.09 14.77 12.40
C ASP A 70 9.36 13.76 13.50
N LYS A 71 8.62 13.90 14.59
CA LYS A 71 8.64 12.95 15.71
C LYS A 71 8.28 11.55 15.21
N ARG A 72 9.14 10.59 15.53
CA ARG A 72 8.94 9.16 15.23
C ARG A 72 7.97 8.56 16.25
N LEU A 73 6.92 7.90 15.78
CA LEU A 73 5.90 7.26 16.63
C LEU A 73 5.91 5.74 16.42
N ASP A 74 5.98 5.01 17.54
CA ASP A 74 5.84 3.56 17.56
C ASP A 74 4.40 3.12 17.33
N LYS A 75 4.21 2.18 16.41
CA LYS A 75 2.93 1.55 16.10
C LYS A 75 3.01 0.05 16.19
N TYR A 76 1.90 -0.54 16.62
CA TYR A 76 1.76 -1.96 16.83
C TYR A 76 0.58 -2.48 16.01
N LEU A 77 0.87 -3.41 15.13
CA LEU A 77 -0.08 -4.06 14.25
C LEU A 77 -0.30 -5.50 14.73
N ARG A 78 -1.52 -5.82 15.14
CA ARG A 78 -1.90 -7.17 15.59
C ARG A 78 -2.79 -7.82 14.53
N ILE A 79 -2.20 -8.69 13.71
CA ILE A 79 -2.82 -9.32 12.53
C ILE A 79 -2.85 -10.84 12.66
N SER A 80 -3.63 -11.51 11.82
CA SER A 80 -3.60 -12.97 11.76
C SER A 80 -2.21 -13.50 11.34
N GLU A 81 -1.86 -14.71 11.78
CA GLU A 81 -0.61 -15.36 11.37
C GLU A 81 -0.51 -15.53 9.84
N ALA A 82 -1.64 -15.84 9.17
CA ALA A 82 -1.69 -15.95 7.72
C ALA A 82 -1.37 -14.61 7.03
N ASP A 83 -1.98 -13.51 7.47
CA ASP A 83 -1.72 -12.17 6.93
C ASP A 83 -0.26 -11.76 7.16
N TYR A 84 0.28 -12.04 8.35
CA TYR A 84 1.70 -11.79 8.66
C TYR A 84 2.65 -12.56 7.73
N LEU A 85 2.42 -13.86 7.55
CA LEU A 85 3.25 -14.69 6.67
C LEU A 85 3.15 -14.23 5.20
N GLN A 86 1.99 -13.76 4.76
CA GLN A 86 1.80 -13.21 3.42
C GLN A 86 2.61 -11.91 3.22
N ILE A 87 2.57 -10.99 4.19
CA ILE A 87 3.39 -9.76 4.15
C ILE A 87 4.88 -10.12 4.16
N LYS A 88 5.29 -11.08 5.00
CA LYS A 88 6.68 -11.58 5.05
C LYS A 88 7.12 -12.18 3.72
N ARG A 89 6.25 -12.94 3.06
CA ARG A 89 6.49 -13.51 1.74
C ARG A 89 6.67 -12.42 0.68
N TRP A 90 5.84 -11.38 0.70
CA TRP A 90 6.01 -10.24 -0.21
C TRP A 90 7.32 -9.48 0.02
N HIS A 91 7.67 -9.23 1.28
CA HIS A 91 8.95 -8.64 1.63
C HIS A 91 10.11 -9.42 1.02
N SER A 92 10.10 -10.76 1.15
CA SER A 92 11.12 -11.63 0.56
C SER A 92 11.10 -11.63 -0.98
N LEU A 93 9.92 -11.75 -1.60
CA LEU A 93 9.79 -11.83 -3.06
C LEU A 93 10.15 -10.53 -3.78
N TYR A 94 9.83 -9.38 -3.19
CA TYR A 94 10.03 -8.06 -3.80
C TYR A 94 11.25 -7.33 -3.25
N ASN A 95 12.10 -8.04 -2.48
CA ASN A 95 13.30 -7.52 -1.81
C ASN A 95 13.08 -6.13 -1.21
N GLU A 96 11.96 -5.95 -0.50
CA GLU A 96 11.65 -4.68 0.14
C GLU A 96 12.50 -4.57 1.41
N PHE A 97 12.96 -3.38 1.76
CA PHE A 97 13.87 -3.21 2.90
C PHE A 97 13.28 -3.71 4.24
N GLY A 98 11.96 -3.77 4.37
CA GLY A 98 11.29 -4.44 5.50
C GLY A 98 9.77 -4.48 5.37
N MET A 99 9.13 -5.39 6.10
CA MET A 99 7.66 -5.51 6.16
C MET A 99 6.97 -4.18 6.54
N ALA A 100 7.65 -3.33 7.32
CA ALA A 100 7.16 -2.01 7.69
C ALA A 100 6.94 -1.09 6.49
N SER A 101 7.78 -1.21 5.45
CA SER A 101 7.61 -0.45 4.21
C SER A 101 6.33 -0.89 3.50
N THR A 102 6.10 -2.20 3.38
CA THR A 102 4.89 -2.75 2.78
C THR A 102 3.63 -2.27 3.49
N VAL A 103 3.66 -2.24 4.83
CA VAL A 103 2.56 -1.73 5.66
C VAL A 103 2.28 -0.25 5.35
N ARG A 104 3.33 0.59 5.31
CA ARG A 104 3.20 2.02 5.01
C ARG A 104 2.69 2.28 3.60
N ASP A 105 3.18 1.55 2.60
CA ASP A 105 2.74 1.64 1.21
C ASP A 105 1.23 1.40 1.08
N ILE A 106 0.72 0.37 1.77
CA ILE A 106 -0.73 0.06 1.77
C ILE A 106 -1.51 1.22 2.37
N ILE A 107 -1.07 1.74 3.53
CA ILE A 107 -1.75 2.85 4.21
C ILE A 107 -1.81 4.07 3.28
N LEU A 108 -0.69 4.45 2.67
CA LEU A 108 -0.62 5.60 1.76
C LEU A 108 -1.45 5.39 0.50
N PHE A 109 -1.45 4.19 -0.07
CA PHE A 109 -2.26 3.85 -1.23
C PHE A 109 -3.75 4.08 -0.94
N PHE A 110 -4.22 3.63 0.22
CA PHE A 110 -5.61 3.83 0.61
C PHE A 110 -5.96 5.29 0.91
N TYR A 111 -5.08 6.01 1.60
CA TYR A 111 -5.26 7.43 1.87
C TYR A 111 -5.36 8.25 0.58
N ASN A 112 -4.40 8.10 -0.32
CA ASN A 112 -4.37 8.84 -1.58
C ASN A 112 -5.58 8.52 -2.46
N GLY A 113 -6.00 7.25 -2.48
CA GLY A 113 -7.20 6.83 -3.21
C GLY A 113 -8.48 7.42 -2.65
N ALA A 114 -8.66 7.37 -1.33
CA ALA A 114 -9.81 7.95 -0.66
C ALA A 114 -9.84 9.48 -0.79
N MET A 115 -8.71 10.15 -0.71
CA MET A 115 -8.60 11.60 -0.94
C MET A 115 -9.02 12.01 -2.36
N LYS A 116 -8.69 11.20 -3.37
CA LYS A 116 -9.00 11.52 -4.77
C LYS A 116 -10.43 11.16 -5.17
N TYR A 117 -10.94 10.03 -4.73
CA TYR A 117 -12.20 9.47 -5.23
C TYR A 117 -13.33 9.42 -4.18
N GLY A 118 -13.07 9.86 -2.95
CA GLY A 118 -13.90 9.51 -1.79
C GLY A 118 -13.74 8.04 -1.42
N LEU A 119 -14.04 7.67 -0.17
CA LEU A 119 -13.87 6.28 0.28
C LEU A 119 -14.73 5.30 -0.53
N GLU A 120 -16.03 5.58 -0.70
CA GLU A 120 -16.95 4.68 -1.40
C GLU A 120 -16.56 4.49 -2.88
N GLY A 121 -16.29 5.60 -3.58
CA GLY A 121 -15.82 5.56 -4.97
C GLY A 121 -14.51 4.80 -5.11
N PHE A 122 -13.56 5.03 -4.20
CA PHE A 122 -12.29 4.31 -4.21
C PHE A 122 -12.46 2.80 -3.94
N LEU A 123 -13.32 2.41 -3.01
CA LEU A 123 -13.61 1.01 -2.72
C LEU A 123 -14.30 0.31 -3.91
N GLU A 124 -15.19 0.99 -4.62
CA GLU A 124 -15.79 0.48 -5.86
C GLU A 124 -14.72 0.19 -6.92
N LEU A 125 -13.79 1.14 -7.10
CA LEU A 125 -12.67 1.02 -8.03
C LEU A 125 -11.74 -0.14 -7.63
N ILE A 126 -11.36 -0.25 -6.35
CA ILE A 126 -10.56 -1.39 -5.85
C ILE A 126 -11.33 -2.71 -5.93
N GLY A 127 -12.66 -2.72 -5.92
CA GLY A 127 -13.44 -3.94 -6.13
C GLY A 127 -13.27 -4.55 -7.52
N LYS A 128 -13.03 -3.73 -8.56
CA LYS A 128 -13.04 -4.16 -9.97
C LYS A 128 -11.73 -4.83 -10.42
N LYS A 129 -11.78 -5.72 -11.42
CA LYS A 129 -10.58 -6.43 -11.91
C LYS A 129 -9.63 -5.47 -12.64
N LEU A 130 -8.35 -5.47 -12.24
CA LEU A 130 -7.30 -4.66 -12.88
C LEU A 130 -6.89 -5.23 -14.26
N LYS A 131 -6.78 -4.36 -15.28
CA LYS A 131 -6.18 -4.58 -16.59
C LYS A 131 -4.65 -4.42 -16.49
N ILE A 132 -4.01 -5.44 -15.93
CA ILE A 132 -2.56 -5.42 -15.63
C ILE A 132 -1.70 -5.16 -16.87
N ASP A 133 -2.07 -5.69 -18.04
CA ASP A 133 -1.27 -5.52 -19.26
C ASP A 133 -1.28 -4.05 -19.74
N LYS A 134 -2.45 -3.38 -19.69
CA LYS A 134 -2.54 -1.94 -19.99
C LYS A 134 -1.72 -1.12 -18.98
N LEU A 135 -1.91 -1.39 -17.68
CA LEU A 135 -1.15 -0.72 -16.62
C LEU A 135 0.36 -0.88 -16.81
N LYS A 136 0.82 -2.06 -17.22
CA LYS A 136 2.24 -2.35 -17.45
C LYS A 136 2.80 -1.54 -18.61
N ASN A 137 2.09 -1.49 -19.73
CA ASN A 137 2.54 -0.77 -20.92
C ASN A 137 2.61 0.74 -20.65
N ASP A 138 1.53 1.32 -20.13
CA ASP A 138 1.48 2.74 -19.80
C ASP A 138 2.55 3.15 -18.77
N PHE A 139 2.83 2.26 -17.81
CA PHE A 139 3.87 2.49 -16.80
C PHE A 139 5.29 2.40 -17.38
N LEU A 140 5.56 1.45 -18.28
CA LEU A 140 6.85 1.30 -18.94
C LEU A 140 7.19 2.52 -19.80
N ASP A 141 6.21 3.10 -20.48
CA ASP A 141 6.40 4.30 -21.31
C ASP A 141 6.84 5.50 -20.47
N ARG A 142 6.33 5.63 -19.24
CA ARG A 142 6.73 6.67 -18.28
C ARG A 142 8.02 6.37 -17.50
N MET A 143 8.43 5.10 -17.41
CA MET A 143 9.66 4.69 -16.71
C MET A 143 10.95 5.08 -17.44
N THR A 144 10.88 5.43 -18.73
CA THR A 144 12.03 5.83 -19.56
C THR A 144 12.84 7.00 -18.99
N GLN A 145 12.31 7.74 -18.00
CA GLN A 145 12.95 8.92 -17.41
C GLN A 145 13.33 8.81 -15.92
N LEU A 146 13.06 7.69 -15.23
CA LEU A 146 13.25 7.59 -13.76
C LEU A 146 14.23 6.48 -13.36
N LEU A 147 15.28 6.82 -12.60
CA LEU A 147 16.35 5.88 -12.20
C LEU A 147 16.15 5.24 -10.80
N ASN A 148 15.36 5.84 -9.89
CA ASN A 148 15.19 5.32 -8.52
C ASN A 148 13.93 4.44 -8.37
N ILE A 149 14.09 3.24 -7.80
CA ILE A 149 13.01 2.26 -7.54
C ILE A 149 11.95 2.79 -6.58
N THR A 150 12.32 3.59 -5.58
CA THR A 150 11.36 4.23 -4.66
C THR A 150 10.48 5.23 -5.39
N ALA A 151 11.09 6.05 -6.25
CA ALA A 151 10.36 6.98 -7.11
C ALA A 151 9.44 6.23 -8.09
N ARG A 152 9.87 5.10 -8.64
CA ARG A 152 9.04 4.23 -9.48
C ARG A 152 7.85 3.62 -8.72
N LYS A 153 8.02 3.19 -7.46
CA LYS A 153 6.92 2.64 -6.63
C LYS A 153 5.89 3.71 -6.29
N GLN A 154 6.34 4.86 -5.79
CA GLN A 154 5.47 6.00 -5.50
C GLN A 154 4.77 6.49 -6.77
N LEU A 155 5.48 6.58 -7.89
CA LEU A 155 4.91 6.92 -9.17
C LEU A 155 3.89 5.87 -9.63
N LEU A 156 4.14 4.56 -9.48
CA LEU A 156 3.14 3.55 -9.86
C LEU A 156 1.87 3.73 -9.03
N TYR A 157 1.98 3.88 -7.71
CA TYR A 157 0.81 4.06 -6.87
C TYR A 157 0.07 5.36 -7.20
N ALA A 158 0.78 6.47 -7.39
CA ALA A 158 0.21 7.73 -7.83
C ALA A 158 -0.46 7.60 -9.21
N PHE A 159 0.19 6.92 -10.16
CA PHE A 159 -0.28 6.75 -11.53
C PHE A 159 -1.51 5.84 -11.63
N VAL A 160 -1.53 4.76 -10.84
CA VAL A 160 -2.71 3.90 -10.66
C VAL A 160 -3.85 4.70 -10.05
N ILE A 161 -3.58 5.49 -9.01
CA ILE A 161 -4.57 6.36 -8.38
C ILE A 161 -5.00 7.47 -9.32
N GLU A 162 -4.15 7.96 -10.21
CA GLU A 162 -4.50 9.06 -11.09
C GLU A 162 -5.46 8.65 -12.20
N ASN A 163 -5.24 7.46 -12.75
CA ASN A 163 -5.92 6.94 -13.93
C ASN A 163 -6.70 5.65 -13.63
N PHE A 164 -7.10 5.46 -12.37
CA PHE A 164 -7.70 4.20 -11.90
C PHE A 164 -8.89 3.72 -12.77
N PRO A 165 -9.82 4.60 -13.21
CA PRO A 165 -10.92 4.21 -14.10
C PRO A 165 -10.47 3.57 -15.42
N GLU A 166 -9.28 3.90 -15.91
CA GLU A 166 -8.76 3.36 -17.16
C GLU A 166 -8.20 1.94 -17.02
N TYR A 167 -7.80 1.58 -15.80
CA TYR A 167 -7.12 0.33 -15.47
C TYR A 167 -8.05 -0.73 -14.91
N ILE A 168 -9.34 -0.49 -14.86
CA ILE A 168 -10.33 -1.49 -14.48
C ILE A 168 -11.09 -2.00 -15.70
N ARG A 169 -11.49 -3.27 -15.68
CA ARG A 169 -12.47 -3.77 -16.67
C ARG A 169 -13.83 -3.15 -16.37
N SER A 170 -14.46 -2.63 -17.43
CA SER A 170 -15.89 -2.42 -17.47
C SER A 170 -16.56 -3.77 -17.21
N THR A 171 -17.56 -3.75 -16.33
CA THR A 171 -18.36 -4.91 -15.96
C THR A 171 -19.07 -5.48 -17.17
#